data_AF-A0ABD4L8U1-F1
#
_entry.id   AF-A0ABD4L8U1-F1
#
_cell.length_a   1.000
_cell.length_b   1.000
_cell.length_c   1.000
_cell.angle_alpha   90.00
_cell.angle_beta   90.00
_cell.angle_gamma   90.00
#
_symmetry.space_group_name_H-M   'P 1'
#
loop_
_entity.id
_entity.type
_entity.pdbx_description
1 polymer ?
#
loop_
_entity_poly.entity_id
_entity_poly.type
_entity_poly.pdbx_seq_one_letter_code
_entity_poly.pdbx_strand_id
1 'polypeptide(L)'
;MRSKREQAILDNIKEWESQLVEQEATDFQRMFDKWVHNTIAKLPEKKRKDFFTKADGWLFHLHALIQSSQSQLEARNRILGTSRLFNESIEQLEDLKALSIDQLTYIAEQQTARHRLYSFVQGGATGAGGLLLLTADFPVMIALNVKAVQLIATSFGHDVNKPYEMMLALKVFHASLLPGRLQQYAWYNLLQELEQEDSFFYEGDEAVLQPASTEIILKQILKTFSIYALRRKLFQGIPVIGMAIGSTVNYRLTRNVTEFANRFYQVRHIVEKEKRA
;
A
#
# COMPACT_ATOMS: atom_id res chain seq x y z
N MET A 1 20.59 -7.37 -20.45
CA MET A 1 19.57 -8.10 -21.26
C MET A 1 18.53 -8.76 -20.35
N ARG A 2 17.23 -8.65 -20.68
CA ARG A 2 16.12 -9.30 -19.96
C ARG A 2 16.21 -10.83 -20.09
N SER A 3 15.98 -11.54 -19.00
CA SER A 3 15.78 -12.99 -19.01
C SER A 3 14.37 -13.35 -19.53
N LYS A 4 14.20 -14.60 -20.00
CA LYS A 4 12.87 -15.12 -20.40
C LYS A 4 11.84 -15.02 -19.27
N ARG A 5 12.30 -15.18 -18.02
CA ARG A 5 11.44 -15.12 -16.84
C ARG A 5 10.95 -13.70 -16.57
N GLU A 6 11.84 -12.71 -16.66
CA GLU A 6 11.50 -11.30 -16.51
C GLU A 6 10.52 -10.85 -17.60
N GLN A 7 10.71 -11.32 -18.84
CA GLN A 7 9.76 -11.03 -19.93
C GLN A 7 8.37 -11.60 -19.63
N ALA A 8 8.28 -12.85 -19.18
CA ALA A 8 6.99 -13.46 -18.81
C ALA A 8 6.27 -12.72 -17.67
N ILE A 9 7.03 -12.19 -16.70
CA ILE A 9 6.47 -11.37 -15.61
C ILE A 9 5.92 -10.05 -16.17
N LEU A 10 6.68 -9.36 -17.02
CA LEU A 10 6.20 -8.12 -17.65
C LEU A 10 4.94 -8.34 -18.49
N ASP A 11 4.89 -9.43 -19.25
CA ASP A 11 3.72 -9.76 -20.07
C ASP A 11 2.49 -10.03 -19.19
N ASN A 12 2.64 -10.74 -18.08
CA ASN A 12 1.56 -10.93 -17.11
C ASN A 12 1.12 -9.61 -16.44
N ILE A 13 2.05 -8.70 -16.15
CA ILE A 13 1.73 -7.39 -15.58
C ILE A 13 0.97 -6.52 -16.57
N LYS A 14 1.33 -6.55 -17.86
CA LYS A 14 0.58 -5.85 -18.93
C LYS A 14 -0.84 -6.39 -19.12
N GLU A 15 -1.02 -7.69 -19.00
CA GLU A 15 -2.35 -8.31 -19.04
C GLU A 15 -3.20 -7.85 -17.85
N TRP A 16 -2.63 -7.89 -16.65
CA TRP A 16 -3.29 -7.38 -15.44
C TRP A 16 -3.62 -5.88 -15.53
N GLU A 17 -2.71 -5.06 -16.06
CA GLU A 17 -2.93 -3.63 -16.28
C GLU A 17 -4.12 -3.40 -17.22
N SER A 18 -4.24 -4.22 -18.27
CA SER A 18 -5.36 -4.15 -19.22
C SER A 18 -6.70 -4.49 -18.55
N GLN A 19 -6.71 -5.41 -17.58
CA GLN A 19 -7.90 -5.77 -16.79
C GLN A 19 -8.34 -4.64 -15.84
N LEU A 20 -7.45 -3.70 -15.46
CA LEU A 20 -7.84 -2.52 -14.67
C LEU A 20 -8.80 -1.59 -15.45
N VAL A 21 -8.81 -1.67 -16.78
CA VAL A 21 -9.66 -0.87 -17.69
C VAL A 21 -11.09 -1.42 -17.73
N GLU A 22 -11.23 -2.75 -17.70
CA GLU A 22 -12.52 -3.45 -17.84
C GLU A 22 -13.32 -3.50 -16.54
N GLN A 23 -12.69 -3.23 -15.40
CA GLN A 23 -13.42 -2.98 -14.15
C GLN A 23 -14.12 -1.62 -14.25
N GLU A 24 -15.35 -1.65 -14.75
CA GLU A 24 -16.26 -0.52 -14.74
C GLU A 24 -16.18 0.18 -13.37
N ALA A 25 -15.75 1.44 -13.40
CA ALA A 25 -15.99 2.36 -12.31
C ALA A 25 -17.51 2.51 -12.22
N THR A 26 -18.18 1.57 -11.54
CA THR A 26 -19.58 1.73 -11.16
C THR A 26 -19.67 3.13 -10.56
N ASP A 27 -20.63 3.93 -11.03
CA ASP A 27 -20.88 5.34 -10.70
C ASP A 27 -20.81 5.73 -9.22
N PHE A 28 -20.67 4.75 -8.33
CA PHE A 28 -20.41 4.83 -6.91
C PHE A 28 -19.39 5.89 -6.48
N GLN A 29 -18.25 6.08 -7.15
CA GLN A 29 -17.29 7.11 -6.71
C GLN A 29 -17.84 8.53 -6.91
N ARG A 30 -18.45 8.81 -8.07
CA ARG A 30 -19.13 10.09 -8.33
C ARG A 30 -20.36 10.26 -7.44
N MET A 31 -21.09 9.18 -7.19
CA MET A 31 -22.21 9.16 -6.24
C MET A 31 -21.75 9.39 -4.81
N PHE A 32 -20.59 8.87 -4.40
CA PHE A 32 -20.02 9.08 -3.08
C PHE A 32 -19.54 10.50 -2.90
N ASP A 33 -18.81 11.08 -3.86
CA ASP A 33 -18.36 12.48 -3.74
C ASP A 33 -19.58 13.41 -3.61
N LYS A 34 -20.64 13.16 -4.39
CA LYS A 34 -21.92 13.85 -4.25
C LYS A 34 -22.59 13.57 -2.90
N TRP A 35 -22.67 12.32 -2.45
CA TRP A 35 -23.33 11.92 -1.21
C TRP A 35 -22.60 12.45 0.02
N VAL A 36 -21.27 12.36 0.08
CA VAL A 36 -20.44 12.87 1.17
C VAL A 36 -20.49 14.38 1.20
N HIS A 37 -20.33 15.07 0.07
CA HIS A 37 -20.43 16.52 0.06
C HIS A 37 -21.80 16.97 0.55
N ASN A 38 -22.87 16.33 0.07
CA ASN A 38 -24.24 16.64 0.50
C ASN A 38 -24.54 16.22 1.95
N THR A 39 -23.95 15.15 2.46
CA THR A 39 -24.20 14.64 3.82
C THR A 39 -23.38 15.40 4.85
N ILE A 40 -22.09 15.65 4.59
CA ILE A 40 -21.22 16.45 5.45
C ILE A 40 -21.68 17.92 5.48
N ALA A 41 -22.14 18.47 4.35
CA ALA A 41 -22.71 19.82 4.33
C ALA A 41 -23.99 19.93 5.17
N LYS A 42 -24.75 18.84 5.31
CA LYS A 42 -25.98 18.77 6.11
C LYS A 42 -25.74 18.36 7.57
N LEU A 43 -24.51 18.00 7.95
CA LEU A 43 -24.21 17.67 9.34
C LEU A 43 -24.22 18.94 10.22
N PRO A 44 -24.80 18.86 11.43
CA PRO A 44 -24.67 19.93 12.42
C PRO A 44 -23.19 20.28 12.65
N GLU A 45 -22.86 21.56 12.82
CA GLU A 45 -21.47 22.04 12.89
C GLU A 45 -20.63 21.29 13.95
N LYS A 46 -21.24 20.95 15.08
CA LYS A 46 -20.61 20.18 16.15
C LYS A 46 -20.14 18.79 15.67
N LYS A 47 -21.00 18.05 14.95
CA LYS A 47 -20.66 16.71 14.42
C LYS A 47 -19.61 16.78 13.31
N ARG A 48 -19.64 17.83 12.50
CA ARG A 48 -18.62 18.10 11.48
C ARG A 48 -17.26 18.37 12.13
N LYS A 49 -17.21 19.22 13.16
CA LYS A 49 -15.99 19.52 13.92
C LYS A 49 -15.43 18.27 14.62
N ASP A 50 -16.28 17.48 15.27
CA ASP A 50 -15.87 16.23 15.94
C ASP A 50 -15.26 15.21 14.95
N PHE A 51 -15.77 15.14 13.71
CA PHE A 51 -15.20 14.28 12.67
C PHE A 51 -13.79 14.73 12.26
N PHE A 52 -13.59 16.02 12.01
CA PHE A 52 -12.27 16.54 11.63
C PHE A 52 -11.24 16.34 12.75
N THR A 53 -11.60 16.62 14.01
CA THR A 53 -10.71 16.38 15.16
C THR A 53 -10.30 14.92 15.31
N LYS A 54 -11.21 13.97 15.02
CA LYS A 54 -10.87 12.54 15.01
C LYS A 54 -9.96 12.16 13.85
N ALA A 55 -10.18 12.73 12.67
CA ALA A 55 -9.33 12.51 11.50
C ALA A 55 -7.89 13.01 11.76
N ASP A 56 -7.72 14.14 12.45
CA ASP A 56 -6.41 14.64 12.86
C ASP A 56 -5.72 13.67 13.84
N GLY A 57 -6.45 13.13 14.81
CA GLY A 57 -5.95 12.08 15.70
C GLY A 57 -5.52 10.83 14.94
N TRP A 58 -6.28 10.42 13.92
CA TRP A 58 -5.92 9.30 13.05
C TRP A 58 -4.66 9.58 12.23
N LEU A 59 -4.50 10.79 11.67
CA LEU A 59 -3.27 11.19 10.98
C LEU A 59 -2.06 11.09 11.90
N PHE A 60 -2.17 11.59 13.13
CA PHE A 60 -1.11 11.51 14.12
C PHE A 60 -0.71 10.07 14.44
N HIS A 61 -1.69 9.20 14.69
CA HIS A 61 -1.42 7.78 14.96
C HIS A 61 -0.83 7.04 13.75
N LEU A 62 -1.30 7.35 12.53
CA LEU A 62 -0.72 6.80 11.31
C LEU A 62 0.74 7.18 11.16
N HIS A 63 1.05 8.46 11.34
CA HIS A 63 2.40 8.96 11.29
C HIS A 63 3.31 8.22 12.27
N ALA A 64 2.88 8.06 13.52
CA ALA A 64 3.63 7.33 14.55
C ALA A 64 3.84 5.83 14.21
N LEU A 65 2.79 5.14 13.72
CA LEU A 65 2.88 3.71 13.39
C LEU A 65 3.78 3.46 12.16
N ILE A 66 3.69 4.33 11.15
CA ILE A 66 4.44 4.23 9.90
C ILE A 66 5.93 4.51 10.14
N GLN A 67 6.26 5.48 11.02
CA GLN A 67 7.63 5.87 11.35
C GLN A 67 8.28 5.01 12.44
N SER A 68 7.65 3.94 12.91
CA SER A 68 8.23 3.05 13.92
C SER A 68 9.55 2.41 13.46
N SER A 69 10.68 3.01 13.85
CA SER A 69 12.04 2.64 13.41
C SER A 69 12.44 1.22 13.84
N GLN A 70 12.08 0.80 15.04
CA GLN A 70 12.36 -0.55 15.56
C GLN A 70 11.77 -1.63 14.65
N SER A 71 10.50 -1.46 14.24
CA SER A 71 9.83 -2.39 13.32
C SER A 71 10.52 -2.46 11.95
N GLN A 72 11.09 -1.36 11.45
CA GLN A 72 11.84 -1.35 10.18
C GLN A 72 13.18 -2.08 10.32
N LEU A 73 13.89 -1.88 11.44
CA LEU A 73 15.16 -2.56 11.70
C LEU A 73 14.99 -4.08 11.81
N GLU A 74 13.96 -4.54 12.52
CA GLU A 74 13.65 -5.97 12.62
C GLU A 74 13.29 -6.57 11.25
N ALA A 75 12.48 -5.86 10.47
CA ALA A 75 12.12 -6.26 9.11
C ALA A 75 13.36 -6.40 8.22
N ARG A 76 14.24 -5.38 8.24
CA ARG A 76 15.51 -5.38 7.50
C ARG A 76 16.36 -6.59 7.87
N ASN A 77 16.58 -6.84 9.16
CA ASN A 77 17.39 -7.96 9.62
C ASN A 77 16.82 -9.31 9.19
N ARG A 78 15.50 -9.48 9.26
CA ARG A 78 14.82 -10.71 8.82
C ARG A 78 14.92 -10.92 7.30
N ILE A 79 14.79 -9.84 6.53
CA ILE A 79 14.92 -9.87 5.08
C ILE A 79 16.35 -10.26 4.71
N LEU A 80 17.37 -9.58 5.25
CA LEU A 80 18.78 -9.91 5.01
C LEU A 80 19.10 -11.37 5.40
N GLY A 81 18.61 -11.82 6.56
CA GLY A 81 18.79 -13.21 6.99
C GLY A 81 18.17 -14.23 6.02
N THR A 82 17.01 -13.92 5.44
CA THR A 82 16.37 -14.77 4.42
C THR A 82 17.14 -14.72 3.10
N SER A 83 17.59 -13.53 2.69
CA SER A 83 18.36 -13.33 1.46
C SER A 83 19.68 -14.09 1.46
N ARG A 84 20.34 -14.20 2.61
CA ARG A 84 21.58 -14.97 2.78
C ARG A 84 21.43 -16.47 2.51
N LEU A 85 20.21 -17.00 2.55
CA LEU A 85 19.94 -18.40 2.15
C LEU A 85 20.10 -18.61 0.64
N PHE A 86 19.99 -17.54 -0.16
CA PHE A 86 20.17 -17.57 -1.61
C PHE A 86 21.57 -17.14 -2.03
N ASN A 87 22.16 -16.18 -1.31
CA ASN A 87 23.52 -15.73 -1.52
C ASN A 87 24.15 -15.23 -0.21
N GLU A 88 25.16 -15.95 0.29
CA GLU A 88 25.85 -15.65 1.54
C GLU A 88 26.58 -14.30 1.55
N SER A 89 26.92 -13.75 0.38
CA SER A 89 27.62 -12.46 0.26
C SER A 89 26.71 -11.24 0.48
N ILE A 90 25.43 -11.43 0.81
CA ILE A 90 24.49 -10.33 1.06
C ILE A 90 24.73 -9.74 2.44
N GLU A 91 25.13 -8.47 2.49
CA GLU A 91 25.40 -7.73 3.72
C GLU A 91 24.40 -6.60 3.94
N GLN A 92 23.96 -5.95 2.87
CA GLN A 92 23.07 -4.78 2.87
C GLN A 92 21.89 -4.96 1.89
N LEU A 93 20.91 -4.04 1.97
CA LEU A 93 19.68 -4.14 1.20
C LEU A 93 19.93 -4.02 -0.30
N GLU A 94 20.89 -3.20 -0.69
CA GLU A 94 21.28 -2.97 -2.07
C GLU A 94 21.78 -4.25 -2.75
N ASP A 95 22.40 -5.17 -2.00
CA ASP A 95 22.92 -6.44 -2.52
C ASP A 95 21.79 -7.39 -2.96
N LEU A 96 20.58 -7.22 -2.41
CA LEU A 96 19.41 -8.00 -2.85
C LEU A 96 19.13 -7.77 -4.33
N LYS A 97 19.51 -6.62 -4.89
CA LYS A 97 19.29 -6.31 -6.30
C LYS A 97 20.10 -7.20 -7.25
N ALA A 98 21.02 -8.04 -6.74
CA ALA A 98 21.71 -9.09 -7.50
C ALA A 98 20.95 -10.43 -7.52
N LEU A 99 19.96 -10.64 -6.65
CA LEU A 99 19.12 -11.83 -6.64
C LEU A 99 18.19 -11.86 -7.86
N SER A 100 17.70 -13.05 -8.20
CA SER A 100 16.69 -13.19 -9.24
C SER A 100 15.35 -12.61 -8.80
N ILE A 101 14.55 -12.14 -9.75
CA ILE A 101 13.22 -11.60 -9.48
C ILE A 101 12.30 -12.59 -8.73
N ASP A 102 12.46 -13.89 -8.97
CA ASP A 102 11.70 -14.94 -8.26
C ASP A 102 12.16 -15.07 -6.80
N GLN A 103 13.46 -14.95 -6.52
CA GLN A 103 13.99 -14.93 -5.15
C GLN A 103 13.48 -13.69 -4.39
N LEU A 104 13.51 -12.52 -5.01
CA LEU A 104 12.98 -11.28 -4.43
C LEU A 104 11.47 -11.38 -4.17
N THR A 105 10.72 -11.91 -5.13
CA THR A 105 9.28 -12.14 -4.99
C THR A 105 9.00 -13.13 -3.86
N TYR A 106 9.77 -14.22 -3.75
CA TYR A 106 9.64 -15.18 -2.65
C TYR A 106 9.85 -14.53 -1.29
N ILE A 107 10.91 -13.73 -1.13
CA ILE A 107 11.19 -13.01 0.12
C ILE A 107 10.00 -12.10 0.44
N ALA A 108 9.55 -11.28 -0.52
CA ALA A 108 8.42 -10.37 -0.35
C ALA A 108 7.13 -11.12 0.05
N GLU A 109 6.83 -12.25 -0.58
CA GLU A 109 5.67 -13.07 -0.24
C GLU A 109 5.75 -13.66 1.17
N GLN A 110 6.94 -14.12 1.59
CA GLN A 110 7.15 -14.65 2.94
C GLN A 110 6.94 -13.56 4.01
N GLN A 111 7.43 -12.35 3.78
CA GLN A 111 7.25 -11.21 4.69
C GLN A 111 5.78 -10.78 4.80
N THR A 112 5.08 -10.74 3.66
CA THR A 112 3.69 -10.29 3.58
C THR A 112 2.67 -11.35 3.98
N ALA A 113 2.99 -12.65 3.87
CA ALA A 113 2.12 -13.74 4.35
C ALA A 113 1.84 -13.63 5.86
N ARG A 114 2.86 -13.28 6.65
CA ARG A 114 2.71 -13.01 8.09
C ARG A 114 1.76 -11.85 8.37
N HIS A 115 1.86 -10.77 7.59
CA HIS A 115 0.97 -9.61 7.71
C HIS A 115 -0.47 -9.93 7.29
N ARG A 116 -0.66 -10.73 6.24
CA ARG A 116 -1.98 -11.21 5.83
C ARG A 116 -2.65 -12.04 6.93
N LEU A 117 -1.88 -12.85 7.66
CA LEU A 117 -2.37 -13.60 8.82
C LEU A 117 -2.78 -12.68 9.97
N TYR A 118 -1.99 -11.64 10.28
CA TYR A 118 -2.38 -10.65 11.30
C TYR A 118 -3.66 -9.90 10.92
N SER A 119 -3.80 -9.46 9.66
CA SER A 119 -5.04 -8.85 9.17
C SER A 119 -6.25 -9.79 9.26
N PHE A 120 -6.03 -11.09 9.01
CA PHE A 120 -7.07 -12.12 9.14
C PHE A 120 -7.50 -12.34 10.60
N VAL A 121 -6.53 -12.47 11.52
CA VAL A 121 -6.77 -12.63 12.96
C VAL A 121 -7.47 -11.39 13.54
N GLN A 122 -6.99 -10.19 13.19
CA GLN A 122 -7.63 -8.94 13.59
C GLN A 122 -9.08 -8.90 13.11
N GLY A 123 -9.33 -9.20 11.82
CA GLY A 123 -10.68 -9.21 11.26
C GLY A 123 -11.60 -10.32 11.80
N GLY A 124 -11.04 -11.39 12.36
CA GLY A 124 -11.78 -12.46 13.05
C GLY A 124 -12.17 -12.08 14.49
N ALA A 125 -11.27 -11.44 15.23
CA ALA A 125 -11.54 -10.97 16.59
C ALA A 125 -12.63 -9.88 16.64
N THR A 126 -12.71 -9.01 15.63
CA THR A 126 -13.76 -7.99 15.52
C THR A 126 -15.17 -8.59 15.27
N GLY A 127 -15.23 -9.83 14.76
CA GLY A 127 -16.49 -10.51 14.43
C GLY A 127 -17.28 -11.06 15.62
N ALA A 128 -16.63 -11.30 16.77
CA ALA A 128 -17.25 -11.85 17.97
C ALA A 128 -17.67 -10.80 19.02
N GLY A 129 -17.24 -9.54 18.88
CA GLY A 129 -17.30 -8.51 19.93
C GLY A 129 -18.08 -7.23 19.61
N GLY A 130 -19.09 -7.28 18.73
CA GLY A 130 -20.16 -6.29 18.53
C GLY A 130 -19.84 -4.78 18.59
N LEU A 131 -19.96 -4.08 17.45
CA LEU A 131 -20.10 -2.62 17.24
C LEU A 131 -19.10 -1.63 17.89
N LEU A 132 -18.42 -1.95 18.99
CA LEU A 132 -17.55 -1.05 19.77
C LEU A 132 -16.09 -1.06 19.33
N LEU A 133 -15.64 -2.07 18.56
CA LEU A 133 -14.25 -2.16 18.06
C LEU A 133 -14.04 -1.47 16.69
N LEU A 134 -15.11 -1.06 16.00
CA LEU A 134 -15.05 -0.62 14.60
C LEU A 134 -14.47 0.79 14.35
N THR A 135 -14.31 1.63 15.38
CA THR A 135 -13.76 3.00 15.20
C THR A 135 -12.30 3.16 15.61
N ALA A 136 -11.73 2.20 16.35
CA ALA A 136 -10.31 2.18 16.72
C ALA A 136 -9.42 1.45 15.70
N ASP A 137 -10.01 0.63 14.82
CA ASP A 137 -9.28 -0.23 13.86
C ASP A 137 -8.83 0.47 12.56
N PHE A 138 -9.27 1.71 12.27
CA PHE A 138 -9.00 2.39 10.98
C PHE A 138 -7.51 2.74 10.77
N PRO A 139 -6.84 3.47 11.70
CA PRO A 139 -5.42 3.77 11.57
C PRO A 139 -4.56 2.51 11.56
N VAL A 140 -4.92 1.53 12.38
CA VAL A 140 -4.19 0.25 12.46
C VAL A 140 -4.27 -0.50 11.13
N MET A 141 -5.46 -0.60 10.52
CA MET A 141 -5.63 -1.27 9.23
C MET A 141 -4.83 -0.59 8.12
N ILE A 142 -4.85 0.74 8.05
CA ILE A 142 -4.02 1.48 7.09
C ILE A 142 -2.54 1.25 7.36
N ALA A 143 -2.10 1.37 8.62
CA ALA A 143 -0.70 1.18 9.00
C ALA A 143 -0.19 -0.22 8.65
N LEU A 144 -0.98 -1.27 8.88
CA LEU A 144 -0.64 -2.65 8.51
C LEU A 144 -0.45 -2.83 6.99
N ASN A 145 -1.31 -2.18 6.18
CA ASN A 145 -1.18 -2.25 4.73
C ASN A 145 0.01 -1.43 4.21
N VAL A 146 0.27 -0.25 4.78
CA VAL A 146 1.50 0.53 4.49
C VAL A 146 2.74 -0.30 4.86
N LYS A 147 2.75 -0.95 6.03
CA LYS A 147 3.84 -1.85 6.44
C LYS A 147 4.02 -3.02 5.48
N ALA A 148 2.95 -3.57 4.93
CA ALA A 148 3.03 -4.62 3.91
C ALA A 148 3.72 -4.12 2.63
N VAL A 149 3.40 -2.90 2.15
CA VAL A 149 4.07 -2.29 0.99
C VAL A 149 5.54 -2.00 1.30
N GLN A 150 5.84 -1.48 2.49
CA GLN A 150 7.22 -1.25 2.93
C GLN A 150 8.06 -2.54 2.95
N LEU A 151 7.49 -3.63 3.45
CA LEU A 151 8.16 -4.93 3.46
C LEU A 151 8.45 -5.44 2.04
N ILE A 152 7.53 -5.22 1.10
CA ILE A 152 7.77 -5.55 -0.31
C ILE A 152 8.92 -4.70 -0.84
N ALA A 153 8.87 -3.38 -0.67
CA ALA A 153 9.94 -2.46 -1.09
C ALA A 153 11.32 -2.92 -0.59
N THR A 154 11.43 -3.18 0.71
CA THR A 154 12.67 -3.66 1.34
C THR A 154 13.09 -5.04 0.86
N SER A 155 12.14 -5.92 0.54
CA SER A 155 12.44 -7.24 -0.04
C SER A 155 13.00 -7.16 -1.47
N PHE A 156 12.76 -6.04 -2.17
CA PHE A 156 13.37 -5.72 -3.47
C PHE A 156 14.66 -4.89 -3.34
N GLY A 157 15.15 -4.66 -2.10
CA GLY A 157 16.38 -3.93 -1.83
C GLY A 157 16.23 -2.42 -1.67
N HIS A 158 15.01 -1.93 -1.39
CA HIS A 158 14.73 -0.51 -1.16
C HIS A 158 14.56 -0.19 0.33
N ASP A 159 15.42 0.68 0.85
CA ASP A 159 15.36 1.10 2.25
C ASP A 159 14.31 2.20 2.46
N VAL A 160 13.16 1.82 3.01
CA VAL A 160 12.04 2.73 3.32
C VAL A 160 12.32 3.71 4.47
N ASN A 161 13.50 3.65 5.09
CA ASN A 161 13.96 4.73 5.98
C ASN A 161 14.45 5.94 5.17
N LYS A 162 14.76 5.78 3.87
CA LYS A 162 15.07 6.89 2.96
C LYS A 162 13.77 7.63 2.62
N PRO A 163 13.70 8.98 2.72
CA PRO A 163 12.48 9.75 2.51
C PRO A 163 11.79 9.48 1.16
N TYR A 164 12.58 9.35 0.09
CA TYR A 164 12.08 9.03 -1.25
C TYR A 164 11.38 7.66 -1.29
N GLU A 165 12.02 6.63 -0.75
CA GLU A 165 11.48 5.27 -0.74
C GLU A 165 10.22 5.14 0.13
N MET A 166 10.17 5.87 1.25
CA MET A 166 8.95 6.00 2.05
C MET A 166 7.82 6.65 1.25
N MET A 167 8.11 7.78 0.59
CA MET A 167 7.12 8.50 -0.21
C MET A 167 6.59 7.61 -1.34
N LEU A 168 7.47 6.91 -2.04
CA LEU A 168 7.09 5.99 -3.11
C LEU A 168 6.24 4.84 -2.58
N ALA A 169 6.58 4.25 -1.43
CA ALA A 169 5.76 3.24 -0.78
C ALA A 169 4.35 3.76 -0.42
N LEU A 170 4.24 5.01 0.04
CA LEU A 170 2.94 5.65 0.32
C LEU A 170 2.13 5.89 -0.96
N LYS A 171 2.77 6.33 -2.05
CA LYS A 171 2.13 6.50 -3.37
C LYS A 171 1.64 5.17 -3.94
N VAL A 172 2.46 4.11 -3.85
CA VAL A 172 2.09 2.74 -4.26
C VAL A 172 0.91 2.24 -3.45
N PHE A 173 0.93 2.43 -2.12
CA PHE A 173 -0.21 2.09 -1.28
C PHE A 173 -1.47 2.88 -1.66
N HIS A 174 -1.37 4.21 -1.83
CA HIS A 174 -2.50 5.04 -2.24
C HIS A 174 -3.10 4.58 -3.58
N ALA A 175 -2.26 4.33 -4.58
CA ALA A 175 -2.66 3.81 -5.89
C ALA A 175 -3.38 2.47 -5.78
N SER A 176 -2.93 1.58 -4.89
CA SER A 176 -3.58 0.28 -4.65
C SER A 176 -5.00 0.38 -4.06
N LEU A 177 -5.33 1.51 -3.42
CA LEU A 177 -6.67 1.79 -2.85
C LEU A 177 -7.63 2.42 -3.87
N LEU A 178 -7.13 2.93 -4.99
CA LEU A 178 -7.95 3.59 -5.99
C LEU A 178 -8.83 2.56 -6.73
N PRO A 179 -10.00 2.97 -7.23
CA PRO A 179 -10.82 2.13 -8.09
C PRO A 179 -10.21 1.99 -9.49
N GLY A 180 -10.52 0.88 -10.19
CA GLY A 180 -9.89 0.42 -11.44
C GLY A 180 -9.33 1.51 -12.36
N ARG A 181 -10.19 2.35 -12.96
CA ARG A 181 -9.73 3.41 -13.89
C ARG A 181 -8.73 4.40 -13.27
N LEU A 182 -8.92 4.80 -12.01
CA LEU A 182 -7.99 5.69 -11.31
C LEU A 182 -6.72 4.96 -10.87
N GLN A 183 -6.83 3.67 -10.56
CA GLN A 183 -5.70 2.81 -10.25
C GLN A 183 -4.77 2.66 -11.45
N GLN A 184 -5.31 2.52 -12.67
CA GLN A 184 -4.52 2.52 -13.91
C GLN A 184 -3.77 3.85 -14.11
N TYR A 185 -4.47 4.98 -13.95
CA TYR A 185 -3.83 6.30 -14.06
C TYR A 185 -2.69 6.48 -13.03
N ALA A 186 -2.92 6.06 -11.78
CA ALA A 186 -1.90 6.13 -10.75
C ALA A 186 -0.74 5.16 -11.01
N TRP A 187 -1.02 3.96 -11.54
CA TRP A 187 0.00 3.01 -11.98
C TRP A 187 0.91 3.61 -13.05
N TYR A 188 0.33 4.24 -14.08
CA TYR A 188 1.10 4.92 -15.12
C TYR A 188 1.98 6.05 -14.57
N ASN A 189 1.45 6.88 -13.67
CA ASN A 189 2.22 7.94 -13.02
C ASN A 189 3.38 7.39 -12.19
N LEU A 190 3.17 6.28 -11.47
CA LEU A 190 4.23 5.60 -10.72
C LEU A 190 5.34 5.10 -11.65
N LEU A 191 4.99 4.54 -12.81
CA LEU A 191 5.98 4.10 -13.80
C LEU A 191 6.75 5.27 -14.42
N GLN A 192 6.08 6.39 -14.73
CA GLN A 192 6.75 7.60 -15.20
C GLN A 192 7.74 8.16 -14.17
N GLU A 193 7.41 8.10 -12.88
CA GLU A 193 8.31 8.55 -11.81
C GLU A 193 9.62 7.73 -11.77
N LEU A 194 9.58 6.44 -12.12
CA LEU A 194 10.77 5.59 -12.26
C LEU A 194 11.64 5.93 -13.49
N GLU A 195 11.02 6.46 -14.55
CA GLU A 195 11.73 6.92 -15.75
C GLU A 195 12.41 8.28 -15.52
N GLN A 196 11.76 9.18 -14.76
CA GLN A 196 12.26 10.51 -14.47
C GLN A 196 13.38 10.54 -13.42
N GLU A 197 13.57 9.46 -12.66
CA GLU A 197 14.66 9.30 -11.67
C GLU A 197 16.07 9.42 -12.32
N ASP A 198 16.21 9.32 -13.65
CA ASP A 198 17.49 9.44 -14.37
C ASP A 198 17.98 10.88 -14.65
N SER A 199 17.19 11.92 -14.34
CA SER A 199 17.69 13.30 -14.47
C SER A 199 18.53 13.69 -13.25
N PHE A 200 19.77 13.20 -13.26
CA PHE A 200 20.86 13.53 -12.33
C PHE A 200 20.62 13.10 -10.88
N PHE A 201 21.70 12.73 -10.20
CA PHE A 201 21.82 12.75 -8.75
C PHE A 201 20.93 13.86 -8.18
N TYR A 202 19.94 13.50 -7.38
CA TYR A 202 19.15 14.45 -6.62
C TYR A 202 20.07 15.10 -5.57
N GLU A 203 20.85 16.08 -6.00
CA GLU A 203 21.28 17.25 -5.22
C GLU A 203 20.18 18.34 -5.24
N GLY A 204 18.93 17.94 -5.52
CA GLY A 204 17.75 18.80 -5.63
C GLY A 204 16.87 18.71 -4.40
N ASP A 205 17.22 19.45 -3.37
CA ASP A 205 16.36 19.82 -2.23
C ASP A 205 15.55 18.68 -1.58
N GLU A 206 16.09 18.16 -0.48
CA GLU A 206 15.32 17.54 0.61
C GLU A 206 14.09 18.38 1.03
N ALA A 207 14.00 19.64 0.61
CA ALA A 207 12.87 20.53 0.76
C ALA A 207 11.58 20.15 0.01
N VAL A 208 11.57 19.25 -0.99
CA VAL A 208 10.30 18.82 -1.64
C VAL A 208 9.67 17.59 -0.94
N LEU A 209 10.49 16.83 -0.20
CA LEU A 209 10.06 15.72 0.65
C LEU A 209 9.87 16.17 2.12
N GLN A 210 9.40 17.40 2.31
CA GLN A 210 9.05 17.93 3.63
C GLN A 210 7.96 17.09 4.31
N PRO A 211 7.85 17.17 5.65
CA PRO A 211 6.72 16.62 6.42
C PRO A 211 5.35 16.97 5.83
N ALA A 212 5.23 18.16 5.22
CA ALA A 212 4.03 18.61 4.52
C ALA A 212 3.60 17.68 3.36
N SER A 213 4.53 17.17 2.57
CA SER A 213 4.23 16.25 1.44
C SER A 213 3.74 14.89 1.95
N THR A 214 4.32 14.40 3.05
CA THR A 214 3.88 13.16 3.72
C THR A 214 2.48 13.33 4.33
N GLU A 215 2.21 14.47 4.96
CA GLU A 215 0.89 14.78 5.51
C GLU A 215 -0.18 14.84 4.41
N ILE A 216 0.14 15.44 3.24
CA ILE A 216 -0.76 15.51 2.09
C ILE A 216 -1.13 14.10 1.60
N ILE A 217 -0.14 13.21 1.38
CA ILE A 217 -0.44 11.85 0.90
C ILE A 217 -1.18 11.03 1.96
N LEU A 218 -0.87 11.20 3.26
CA LEU A 218 -1.61 10.54 4.34
C LEU A 218 -3.06 11.03 4.43
N LYS A 219 -3.33 12.32 4.21
CA LYS A 219 -4.69 12.87 4.09
C LYS A 219 -5.42 12.27 2.89
N GLN A 220 -4.75 12.12 1.74
CA GLN A 220 -5.32 11.48 0.55
C GLN A 220 -5.63 10.00 0.80
N ILE A 221 -4.73 9.27 1.46
CA ILE A 221 -4.93 7.88 1.91
C ILE A 221 -6.15 7.78 2.82
N LEU A 222 -6.23 8.60 3.88
CA LEU A 222 -7.36 8.61 4.80
C LEU A 222 -8.68 8.89 4.06
N LYS A 223 -8.67 9.86 3.13
CA LYS A 223 -9.84 10.17 2.31
C LYS A 223 -10.25 8.97 1.47
N THR A 224 -9.36 8.45 0.60
CA THR A 224 -9.63 7.32 -0.30
C THR A 224 -10.09 6.09 0.46
N PHE A 225 -9.41 5.77 1.56
CA PHE A 225 -9.76 4.64 2.41
C PHE A 225 -11.12 4.81 3.09
N SER A 226 -11.48 6.03 3.51
CA SER A 226 -12.82 6.32 4.04
C SER A 226 -13.90 6.08 2.99
N ILE A 227 -13.63 6.42 1.71
CA ILE A 227 -14.52 6.10 0.58
C ILE A 227 -14.71 4.59 0.46
N TYR A 228 -13.59 3.87 0.43
CA TYR A 228 -13.55 2.41 0.31
C TYR A 228 -14.33 1.73 1.46
N ALA A 229 -14.07 2.14 2.71
CA ALA A 229 -14.71 1.58 3.89
C ALA A 229 -16.21 1.89 3.95
N LEU A 230 -16.64 3.07 3.50
CA LEU A 230 -18.06 3.40 3.45
C LEU A 230 -18.79 2.67 2.33
N ARG A 231 -18.16 2.51 1.15
CA ARG A 231 -18.68 1.65 0.08
C ARG A 231 -19.00 0.26 0.61
N ARG A 232 -18.04 -0.35 1.32
CA ARG A 232 -18.22 -1.65 1.97
C ARG A 232 -19.46 -1.68 2.88
N LYS A 233 -19.66 -0.64 3.71
CA LYS A 233 -20.80 -0.58 4.65
C LYS A 233 -22.16 -0.51 3.95
N LEU A 234 -22.25 0.18 2.81
CA LEU A 234 -23.49 0.29 2.02
C LEU A 234 -23.90 -1.05 1.38
N PHE A 235 -22.93 -1.89 0.99
CA PHE A 235 -23.20 -3.25 0.49
C PHE A 235 -23.46 -4.29 1.61
N GLN A 236 -23.20 -3.95 2.88
CA GLN A 236 -23.45 -4.82 4.05
C GLN A 236 -24.89 -4.73 4.59
N GLY A 237 -25.82 -4.08 3.87
CA GLY A 237 -27.23 -3.94 4.24
C GLY A 237 -28.09 -5.22 4.23
N ILE A 238 -27.49 -6.42 4.16
CA ILE A 238 -28.20 -7.71 4.26
C ILE A 238 -27.62 -8.48 5.47
N PRO A 239 -28.35 -8.58 6.59
CA PRO A 239 -27.87 -9.18 7.82
C PRO A 239 -28.03 -10.71 7.79
N VAL A 240 -27.16 -11.42 7.05
CA VAL A 240 -26.98 -12.87 7.21
C VAL A 240 -25.51 -13.19 6.97
N ILE A 241 -24.81 -13.67 8.02
CA ILE A 241 -23.40 -14.16 8.06
C ILE A 241 -22.33 -13.09 8.43
N GLY A 242 -22.37 -12.61 9.69
CA GLY A 242 -21.46 -11.58 10.22
C GLY A 242 -20.02 -12.01 10.56
N MET A 243 -19.72 -13.30 10.78
CA MET A 243 -18.37 -13.72 11.21
C MET A 243 -17.42 -14.12 10.07
N ALA A 244 -17.93 -14.67 8.95
CA ALA A 244 -17.08 -15.10 7.82
C ALA A 244 -16.74 -13.97 6.83
N ILE A 245 -17.56 -12.92 6.78
CA ILE A 245 -17.43 -11.83 5.79
C ILE A 245 -16.44 -10.75 6.27
N GLY A 246 -16.28 -10.54 7.58
CA GLY A 246 -15.38 -9.54 8.15
C GLY A 246 -13.90 -9.79 7.87
N SER A 247 -13.41 -10.98 8.24
CA SER A 247 -12.03 -11.45 8.05
C SER A 247 -11.67 -11.62 6.58
N THR A 248 -12.59 -12.15 5.77
CA THR A 248 -12.40 -12.33 4.32
C THR A 248 -12.19 -11.01 3.59
N VAL A 249 -12.88 -9.93 3.99
CA VAL A 249 -12.77 -8.62 3.32
C VAL A 249 -11.46 -7.90 3.67
N ASN A 250 -11.02 -7.94 4.94
CA ASN A 250 -9.72 -7.35 5.31
C ASN A 250 -8.56 -8.11 4.65
N TYR A 251 -8.66 -9.44 4.57
CA TYR A 251 -7.70 -10.26 3.83
C TYR A 251 -7.67 -9.92 2.33
N ARG A 252 -8.82 -9.72 1.68
CA ARG A 252 -8.89 -9.33 0.26
C ARG A 252 -8.26 -7.97 0.00
N LEU A 253 -8.54 -6.96 0.85
CA LEU A 253 -7.91 -5.65 0.73
C LEU A 253 -6.38 -5.80 0.81
N THR A 254 -5.87 -6.45 1.84
CA THR A 254 -4.42 -6.64 2.00
C THR A 254 -3.82 -7.44 0.85
N ARG A 255 -4.53 -8.47 0.35
CA ARG A 255 -4.08 -9.22 -0.82
C ARG A 255 -3.94 -8.31 -2.05
N ASN A 256 -4.95 -7.50 -2.35
CA ASN A 256 -4.91 -6.57 -3.49
C ASN A 256 -3.79 -5.54 -3.36
N VAL A 257 -3.60 -4.97 -2.16
CA VAL A 257 -2.49 -4.05 -1.86
C VAL A 257 -1.14 -4.73 -2.11
N THR A 258 -0.95 -5.92 -1.56
CA THR A 258 0.33 -6.65 -1.72
C THR A 258 0.59 -7.09 -3.15
N GLU A 259 -0.46 -7.43 -3.91
CA GLU A 259 -0.32 -7.80 -5.33
C GLU A 259 0.06 -6.60 -6.19
N PHE A 260 -0.63 -5.46 -6.01
CA PHE A 260 -0.29 -4.20 -6.68
C PHE A 260 1.16 -3.79 -6.39
N ALA A 261 1.56 -3.80 -5.11
CA ALA A 261 2.91 -3.45 -4.71
C ALA A 261 3.97 -4.41 -5.26
N ASN A 262 3.72 -5.74 -5.21
CA ASN A 262 4.65 -6.72 -5.79
C ASN A 262 4.85 -6.48 -7.28
N ARG A 263 3.76 -6.27 -8.05
CA ARG A 263 3.86 -5.97 -9.48
C ARG A 263 4.68 -4.70 -9.73
N PHE A 264 4.44 -3.65 -8.95
CA PHE A 264 5.18 -2.40 -9.07
C PHE A 264 6.70 -2.60 -8.85
N TYR A 265 7.08 -3.24 -7.74
CA TYR A 265 8.49 -3.45 -7.44
C TYR A 265 9.17 -4.49 -8.35
N GLN A 266 8.41 -5.43 -8.93
CA GLN A 266 8.89 -6.29 -10.01
C GLN A 266 9.26 -5.49 -11.26
N VAL A 267 8.39 -4.57 -11.71
CA VAL A 267 8.69 -3.69 -12.85
C VAL A 267 9.89 -2.81 -12.53
N ARG A 268 9.91 -2.18 -11.35
CA ARG A 268 11.03 -1.34 -10.91
C ARG A 268 12.36 -2.10 -10.92
N HIS A 269 12.39 -3.31 -10.37
CA HIS A 269 13.60 -4.12 -10.35
C HIS A 269 14.13 -4.41 -11.76
N ILE A 270 13.24 -4.76 -12.69
CA ILE A 270 13.61 -5.05 -14.09
C ILE A 270 14.16 -3.79 -14.77
N VAL A 271 13.47 -2.65 -14.62
CA VAL A 271 13.90 -1.36 -15.17
C VAL A 271 15.27 -0.96 -14.63
N GLU A 272 15.48 -1.03 -13.31
CA GLU A 272 16.77 -0.69 -12.73
C GLU A 272 17.89 -1.65 -13.14
N LYS A 273 17.59 -2.94 -13.28
CA LYS A 273 18.55 -3.94 -13.75
C LYS A 273 18.99 -3.64 -15.18
N GLU A 274 18.07 -3.19 -16.04
CA GLU A 274 18.40 -2.76 -17.40
C GLU A 274 19.26 -1.51 -17.44
N LYS A 275 19.01 -0.54 -16.56
CA LYS A 275 19.84 0.67 -16.45
C LYS A 275 21.27 0.36 -15.99
N ARG A 276 21.48 -0.72 -15.24
CA ARG A 276 22.81 -1.17 -14.75
C ARG A 276 23.58 -2.04 -15.74
N ALA A 277 22.91 -2.58 -16.76
CA ALA A 277 23.45 -3.57 -17.70
C ALA A 277 23.94 -2.91 -19.00
#